data_AF-A0A4U3AJ33-F1
#
_entry.id   AF-A0A4U3AJ33-F1
#
_cell.length_a   1.000
_cell.length_b   1.000
_cell.length_c   1.000
_cell.angle_alpha   90.00
_cell.angle_beta   90.00
_cell.angle_gamma   90.00
#
_symmetry.space_group_name_H-M   'P 1'
#
loop_
_entity.id
_entity.type
_entity.pdbx_description
1 polymer ?
#
loop_
_entity_poly.entity_id
_entity_poly.type
_entity_poly.pdbx_seq_one_letter_code
_entity_poly.pdbx_strand_id
1 'polypeptide(L)'
;LLKEWISEMEDLYDTVSTGDAGEIQNYFADAKEYRDSLPVRKRGAIPAYHDLYVDVLDKVGALAHITSILAREEISITNLQILEAREGLLGVLRISFQREEDRMKAKLALGEEKYQTYETI
;
A
#
# COMPACT_ATOMS: atom_id res chain seq x y z
N LEU A 1 27.09 1.93 -4.18
CA LEU A 1 25.70 2.29 -4.51
C LEU A 1 25.42 2.31 -6.02
N LEU A 2 25.62 3.40 -6.78
CA LEU A 2 25.23 3.38 -8.21
C LEU A 2 26.01 2.38 -9.08
N LYS A 3 27.30 2.17 -8.81
CA LYS A 3 28.10 1.16 -9.53
C LYS A 3 27.65 -0.28 -9.21
N GLU A 4 27.33 -0.55 -7.95
CA GLU A 4 26.77 -1.84 -7.53
C GLU A 4 25.41 -2.08 -8.19
N TRP A 5 24.55 -1.04 -8.23
CA TRP A 5 23.26 -1.11 -8.90
C TRP A 5 23.37 -1.44 -10.39
N ILE A 6 24.35 -0.84 -11.10
CA ILE A 6 24.59 -1.16 -12.51
C ILE A 6 24.99 -2.63 -12.67
N SER A 7 25.92 -3.13 -11.83
CA SER A 7 26.35 -4.53 -11.86
C SER A 7 25.18 -5.48 -11.60
N GLU A 8 24.31 -5.18 -10.64
CA GLU A 8 23.14 -6.00 -10.32
C GLU A 8 22.15 -6.06 -11.50
N MET A 9 21.99 -4.95 -12.23
CA MET A 9 21.13 -4.91 -13.42
C MET A 9 21.73 -5.64 -14.62
N GLU A 10 23.06 -5.70 -14.74
CA GLU A 10 23.75 -6.52 -15.74
C GLU A 10 23.54 -8.01 -15.46
N ASP A 11 23.69 -8.45 -14.21
CA ASP A 11 23.44 -9.84 -13.81
C ASP A 11 21.97 -10.26 -14.03
N LEU A 12 21.03 -9.36 -13.73
CA LEU A 12 19.61 -9.59 -13.98
C LEU A 12 19.30 -9.67 -15.47
N TYR A 13 19.92 -8.81 -16.29
CA TYR A 13 19.78 -8.87 -17.74
C TYR A 13 20.22 -10.25 -18.28
N ASP A 14 21.38 -10.74 -17.82
CA ASP A 14 21.89 -12.04 -18.24
C ASP A 14 20.93 -13.16 -17.82
N THR A 15 20.48 -13.17 -16.56
CA THR A 15 19.51 -14.14 -16.02
C THR A 15 18.20 -14.19 -16.81
N VAL A 16 17.70 -13.04 -17.27
CA VAL A 16 16.49 -12.98 -18.10
C VAL A 16 16.77 -13.42 -19.53
N SER A 17 17.95 -13.09 -20.07
CA SER A 17 18.34 -13.40 -21.45
C SER A 17 18.56 -14.89 -21.70
N THR A 18 19.00 -15.64 -20.67
CA THR A 18 19.16 -17.11 -20.74
C THR A 18 17.81 -17.83 -20.79
N GLY A 19 16.74 -17.18 -20.31
CA GLY A 19 15.38 -17.72 -20.32
C GLY A 19 15.16 -18.90 -19.36
N ASP A 20 16.07 -19.11 -18.40
CA ASP A 20 15.92 -20.16 -17.39
C ASP A 20 14.87 -19.77 -16.35
N ALA A 21 13.70 -20.40 -16.44
CA ALA A 21 12.60 -20.13 -15.53
C ALA A 21 12.95 -20.43 -14.06
N GLY A 22 13.87 -21.36 -13.79
CA GLY A 22 14.33 -21.70 -12.45
C GLY A 22 15.20 -20.60 -11.85
N GLU A 23 16.16 -20.07 -12.60
CA GLU A 23 17.00 -18.95 -12.12
C GLU A 23 16.17 -17.69 -11.88
N ILE A 24 15.24 -17.37 -12.79
CA ILE A 24 14.33 -16.23 -12.63
C ILE A 24 13.44 -16.42 -11.39
N GLN A 25 12.92 -17.64 -11.18
CA GLN A 25 12.10 -17.94 -10.00
C GLN A 25 12.91 -17.80 -8.71
N ASN A 26 14.16 -18.28 -8.68
CA ASN A 26 15.02 -18.18 -7.50
C ASN A 26 15.34 -16.72 -7.17
N TYR A 27 15.66 -15.90 -8.18
CA TYR A 27 15.89 -14.46 -7.98
C TYR A 27 14.70 -13.77 -7.28
N PHE A 28 13.48 -14.04 -7.73
CA PHE A 28 12.28 -13.49 -7.08
C PHE A 28 11.97 -14.12 -5.71
N ALA A 29 12.30 -15.40 -5.51
CA ALA A 29 12.12 -16.08 -4.23
C ALA A 29 13.03 -15.49 -3.16
N ASP A 30 14.31 -15.26 -3.47
CA ASP A 30 15.27 -14.65 -2.55
C ASP A 30 14.86 -13.21 -2.19
N ALA A 31 14.43 -12.42 -3.18
CA ALA A 31 13.90 -11.08 -2.95
C ALA A 31 12.66 -11.08 -2.06
N LYS A 32 11.78 -12.06 -2.23
CA LYS A 32 10.60 -12.25 -1.38
C LYS A 32 10.98 -12.63 0.05
N GLU A 33 11.86 -13.61 0.25
CA GLU A 33 12.29 -14.05 1.57
C GLU A 33 12.97 -12.89 2.33
N TYR A 34 13.86 -12.15 1.66
CA TYR A 34 14.49 -10.98 2.25
C TYR A 34 13.47 -9.92 2.66
N ARG A 35 12.49 -9.62 1.79
CA ARG A 35 11.41 -8.66 2.10
C ARG A 35 10.53 -9.13 3.25
N ASP A 36 10.14 -10.41 3.28
CA ASP A 36 9.29 -10.99 4.31
C ASP A 36 10.02 -11.04 5.67
N SER A 37 11.35 -11.05 5.67
CA SER A 37 12.18 -10.95 6.89
C SER A 37 12.24 -9.53 7.49
N LEU A 38 11.86 -8.49 6.73
CA LEU A 38 11.92 -7.11 7.19
C LEU A 38 10.87 -6.84 8.28
N PRO A 39 11.17 -6.02 9.30
CA PRO A 39 10.21 -5.72 10.36
C PRO A 39 9.00 -4.93 9.83
N VAL A 40 7.85 -5.60 9.71
CA VAL A 40 6.60 -5.07 9.12
C VAL A 40 6.07 -3.80 9.82
N ARG A 41 6.48 -3.54 11.07
CA ARG A 41 5.93 -2.44 11.91
C ARG A 41 6.97 -1.52 12.55
N LYS A 42 8.23 -1.52 12.10
CA LYS A 42 9.24 -0.57 12.62
C LYS A 42 9.38 0.63 11.68
N ARG A 43 9.45 1.84 12.25
CA ARG A 43 9.79 3.05 11.50
C ARG A 43 11.21 2.89 10.93
N GLY A 44 11.31 2.66 9.62
CA GLY A 44 12.59 2.63 8.89
C GLY A 44 13.11 4.03 8.55
N ALA A 45 14.17 4.09 7.74
CA ALA A 45 14.72 5.36 7.23
C ALA A 45 13.80 6.05 6.21
N ILE A 46 12.94 5.27 5.55
CA ILE A 46 11.86 5.76 4.69
C ILE A 46 10.57 5.67 5.52
N PRO A 47 9.81 6.77 5.68
CA PRO A 47 8.53 6.72 6.40
C PRO A 47 7.60 5.70 5.76
N ALA A 48 7.10 4.76 6.56
CA ALA A 48 6.05 3.86 6.11
C ALA A 48 4.78 4.68 5.86
N TYR A 49 4.21 4.56 4.66
CA TYR A 49 2.85 5.05 4.43
C TYR A 49 1.90 4.06 5.09
N HIS A 50 1.23 4.50 6.15
CA HIS A 50 0.21 3.70 6.82
C HIS A 50 -1.07 3.79 5.99
N ASP A 51 -1.18 2.96 4.97
CA ASP A 51 -2.30 2.99 4.04
C ASP A 51 -3.50 2.18 4.55
N LEU A 52 -4.69 2.76 4.40
CA LEU A 52 -6.00 2.12 4.57
C LEU A 52 -6.76 2.20 3.24
N TYR A 53 -7.28 1.07 2.79
CA TYR A 53 -8.12 0.99 1.59
C TYR A 53 -9.58 0.94 2.01
N VAL A 54 -10.43 1.70 1.36
CA VAL A 54 -11.85 1.84 1.68
C VAL A 54 -12.67 1.63 0.41
N ASP A 55 -13.63 0.72 0.45
CA ASP A 55 -14.59 0.59 -0.65
C ASP A 55 -15.51 1.80 -0.68
N VAL A 56 -15.59 2.46 -1.84
CA VAL A 56 -16.43 3.65 -2.03
C VAL A 56 -17.33 3.47 -3.26
N LEU A 57 -18.60 3.83 -3.08
CA LEU A 57 -19.51 3.98 -4.21
C LEU A 57 -19.18 5.27 -4.95
N ASP A 58 -19.16 5.21 -6.29
CA ASP A 58 -18.99 6.40 -7.12
C ASP A 58 -20.28 7.24 -7.12
N LYS A 59 -20.43 8.06 -6.08
CA LYS A 59 -21.56 8.97 -5.89
C LYS A 59 -21.09 10.29 -5.29
N VAL A 60 -21.84 11.35 -5.61
CA VAL A 60 -21.61 12.69 -5.06
C VAL A 60 -21.58 12.64 -3.53
N GLY A 61 -20.54 13.22 -2.95
CA GLY A 61 -20.36 13.31 -1.50
C GLY A 61 -19.68 12.11 -0.82
N ALA A 62 -19.30 11.06 -1.56
CA ALA A 62 -18.64 9.89 -0.97
C ALA A 62 -17.34 10.27 -0.23
N LEU A 63 -16.46 11.05 -0.86
CA LEU A 63 -15.23 11.52 -0.23
C LEU A 63 -15.50 12.47 0.94
N ALA A 64 -16.47 13.37 0.80
CA ALA A 64 -16.82 14.33 1.84
C ALA A 64 -17.31 13.65 3.12
N HIS A 65 -18.07 12.57 2.98
CA HIS A 65 -18.52 11.79 4.13
C HIS A 65 -17.35 11.13 4.86
N ILE A 66 -16.46 10.47 4.11
CA ILE A 66 -15.27 9.81 4.66
C ILE A 66 -14.35 10.81 5.36
N THR A 67 -13.99 11.91 4.69
CA THR A 67 -13.10 12.91 5.30
C THR A 67 -13.74 13.60 6.49
N SER A 68 -15.07 13.77 6.51
CA SER A 68 -15.79 14.30 7.68
C SER A 68 -15.76 13.35 8.87
N ILE A 69 -15.87 12.03 8.65
CA ILE A 69 -15.74 11.02 9.72
C ILE A 69 -14.34 11.10 10.33
N LEU A 70 -13.30 11.11 9.48
CA LEU A 70 -11.91 11.17 9.93
C LEU A 70 -11.60 12.49 10.66
N ALA A 71 -12.14 13.62 10.20
CA ALA A 71 -11.96 14.92 10.84
C ALA A 71 -12.64 14.99 12.22
N ARG A 72 -13.83 14.38 12.39
CA ARG A 72 -14.54 14.31 13.68
C ARG A 72 -13.72 13.54 14.73
N GLU A 73 -12.96 12.56 14.28
CA GLU A 73 -12.04 11.79 15.10
C GLU A 73 -10.65 12.45 15.26
N GLU A 74 -10.48 13.69 14.79
CA GLU A 74 -9.21 14.43 14.83
C GLU A 74 -8.04 13.69 14.14
N ILE A 75 -8.34 12.91 13.09
CA ILE A 75 -7.35 12.13 12.35
C ILE A 75 -6.83 12.94 11.16
N SER A 76 -5.50 13.15 11.12
CA SER A 76 -4.86 13.85 10.01
C SER A 76 -4.52 12.90 8.85
N ILE A 77 -4.92 13.26 7.64
CA ILE A 77 -4.64 12.52 6.42
C ILE A 77 -3.37 13.10 5.78
N THR A 78 -2.42 12.24 5.41
CA THR A 78 -1.20 12.66 4.69
C THR A 78 -1.38 12.62 3.18
N ASN A 79 -2.15 11.66 2.68
CA ASN A 79 -2.43 11.51 1.25
C ASN A 79 -3.76 10.78 1.02
N LEU A 80 -4.40 11.03 -0.12
CA LEU A 80 -5.56 10.25 -0.59
C LEU A 80 -5.45 9.96 -2.10
N GLN A 81 -5.92 8.79 -2.52
CA GLN A 81 -5.93 8.42 -3.94
C GLN A 81 -7.12 7.51 -4.27
N ILE A 82 -7.85 7.82 -5.34
CA ILE A 82 -8.83 6.89 -5.93
C ILE A 82 -8.06 5.91 -6.83
N LEU A 83 -8.23 4.62 -6.58
CA LEU A 83 -7.72 3.54 -7.39
C LEU A 83 -8.87 2.95 -8.20
N GLU A 84 -8.79 3.13 -9.51
CA GLU A 84 -9.75 2.55 -10.46
C GLU A 84 -9.36 1.09 -10.68
N ALA A 85 -9.99 0.19 -9.93
CA ALA A 85 -9.80 -1.24 -10.06
C ALA A 85 -11.13 -1.91 -10.42
N ARG A 86 -11.33 -2.15 -11.72
CA ARG A 86 -12.36 -3.02 -12.37
C ARG A 86 -13.58 -2.31 -12.98
N GLU A 87 -14.19 -3.00 -13.95
CA GLU A 87 -15.49 -2.69 -14.57
C GLU A 87 -16.61 -2.76 -13.51
N GLY A 88 -17.10 -1.60 -13.05
CA GLY A 88 -18.15 -1.49 -12.03
C GLY A 88 -18.26 -0.07 -11.42
N LEU A 89 -19.21 0.14 -10.50
CA LEU A 89 -19.45 1.41 -9.79
C LEU A 89 -18.70 1.53 -8.44
N LEU A 90 -17.87 0.55 -8.09
CA LEU A 90 -17.12 0.50 -6.85
C LEU A 90 -15.67 0.92 -7.12
N GLY A 91 -15.29 2.07 -6.58
CA GLY A 91 -13.89 2.53 -6.54
C GLY A 91 -13.25 2.16 -5.21
N VAL A 92 -11.92 2.03 -5.20
CA VAL A 92 -11.17 1.86 -3.94
C VAL A 92 -10.50 3.19 -3.61
N LEU A 93 -10.81 3.74 -2.44
CA LEU A 93 -10.11 4.91 -1.90
C LEU A 93 -8.95 4.45 -1.03
N ARG A 94 -7.72 4.81 -1.39
CA ARG A 94 -6.54 4.66 -0.53
C ARG A 94 -6.35 5.94 0.28
N ILE A 95 -6.21 5.81 1.59
CA ILE A 95 -5.95 6.90 2.53
C ILE A 95 -4.66 6.59 3.28
N SER A 96 -3.69 7.51 3.24
CA SER A 96 -2.38 7.35 3.87
C SER A 96 -2.29 8.16 5.16
N PHE A 97 -1.81 7.54 6.22
CA PHE A 97 -1.63 8.16 7.54
C PHE A 97 -0.16 8.24 7.93
N GLN A 98 0.16 9.22 8.80
CA GLN A 98 1.51 9.44 9.29
C GLN A 98 1.96 8.37 10.29
N ARG A 99 1.02 7.77 11.03
CA ARG A 99 1.28 6.81 12.09
C ARG A 99 0.29 5.65 12.02
N GLU A 100 0.74 4.50 12.50
CA GLU A 100 -0.10 3.30 12.60
C GLU A 100 -1.33 3.50 13.49
N GLU A 101 -1.19 4.27 14.57
CA GLU A 101 -2.29 4.61 15.49
C GLU A 101 -3.43 5.35 14.78
N ASP A 102 -3.09 6.31 13.92
CA ASP A 102 -4.05 7.09 13.13
C ASP A 102 -4.80 6.18 12.15
N ARG A 103 -4.08 5.26 11.50
CA ARG A 103 -4.67 4.26 10.61
C ARG A 103 -5.64 3.33 11.34
N MET A 104 -5.26 2.83 12.51
CA MET A 104 -6.12 1.96 13.31
C MET A 104 -7.38 2.71 13.78
N LYS A 105 -7.24 3.96 14.22
CA LYS A 105 -8.38 4.80 14.61
C LYS A 105 -9.31 5.05 13.42
N ALA A 106 -8.75 5.34 12.25
CA ALA A 106 -9.51 5.54 11.01
C ALA A 106 -10.29 4.28 10.61
N LYS A 107 -9.68 3.10 10.70
CA LYS A 107 -10.34 1.82 10.42
C LYS A 107 -11.55 1.59 11.31
N LEU A 108 -11.43 1.86 12.61
CA LEU A 108 -12.53 1.72 13.56
C LEU A 108 -13.66 2.71 13.26
N ALA A 109 -13.33 3.99 13.10
CA ALA A 109 -14.31 5.04 12.83
C ALA A 109 -15.09 4.81 11.53
N LEU A 110 -14.40 4.39 10.47
CA LEU A 110 -15.05 4.05 9.20
C LEU A 110 -15.89 2.76 9.30
N GLY A 111 -15.43 1.78 10.09
CA GLY A 111 -16.19 0.55 10.35
C GLY A 111 -17.50 0.78 11.10
N GLU A 112 -17.53 1.71 12.07
CA GLU A 112 -18.75 2.12 12.77
C GLU A 112 -19.80 2.71 11.83
N GLU A 113 -19.34 3.40 10.78
CA GLU A 113 -20.16 3.99 9.71
C GLU A 113 -20.42 2.99 8.55
N LYS A 114 -20.09 1.71 8.75
CA LYS A 114 -20.30 0.58 7.83
C LYS A 114 -19.50 0.64 6.52
N TYR A 115 -18.39 1.36 6.51
CA TYR A 115 -17.43 1.25 5.41
C TYR A 115 -16.63 -0.05 5.50
N GLN A 116 -16.50 -0.72 4.37
CA GLN A 116 -15.62 -1.87 4.24
C GLN A 116 -14.18 -1.37 4.01
N THR A 117 -13.24 -1.89 4.79
CA THR A 117 -11.84 -1.46 4.74
C THR A 117 -10.86 -2.62 4.70
N TYR A 118 -9.68 -2.39 4.11
CA TYR A 118 -8.63 -3.40 3.92
C TYR A 118 -7.24 -2.82 4.20
N GLU A 119 -6.34 -3.68 4.64
CA GLU A 119 -4.91 -3.40 4.81
C GLU A 119 -4.13 -4.32 3.87
N THR A 120 -3.14 -3.79 3.18
CA THR A 120 -2.15 -4.63 2.47
C THR A 120 -1.22 -5.26 3.50
N ILE A 121 -1.11 -6.59 3.44
CA ILE A 121 -0.18 -7.41 4.25
C ILE A 121 1.25 -7.20 3.74
#